data_AF-A0A284RKD3-F1
#
_entry.id   AF-A0A284RKD3-F1
#
_cell.length_a   1.000
_cell.length_b   1.000
_cell.length_c   1.000
_cell.angle_alpha   90.00
_cell.angle_beta   90.00
_cell.angle_gamma   90.00
#
_symmetry.space_group_name_H-M   'P 1'
#
loop_
_entity.id
_entity.type
_entity.pdbx_description
1 polymer ?
#
loop_
_entity_poly.entity_id
_entity_poly.type
_entity_poly.pdbx_seq_one_letter_code
_entity_poly.pdbx_strand_id
1 'polypeptide(L)'
;MSNLFDTVKAKASGQHKSESATGEDKESTFSIQPHPAKTNDPSDLNPPNQGAGGLKSDPVMGAHHARDPHIPRQDILNSLEQPLSREELSKRQAELNK
;
A
#
# COMPACT_ATOMS: atom_id res chain seq x y z
N MET A 1 8.71 45.86 -2.99
CA MET A 1 7.90 46.65 -3.94
C MET A 1 7.18 45.68 -4.86
N SER A 2 5.94 46.01 -5.22
CA SER A 2 4.80 45.13 -5.49
C SER A 2 4.86 44.25 -6.76
N ASN A 3 5.22 42.96 -6.61
CA ASN A 3 5.04 41.91 -7.63
C ASN A 3 3.85 40.97 -7.33
N LEU A 4 3.10 41.26 -6.26
CA LEU A 4 2.01 40.40 -5.80
C LEU A 4 0.81 40.42 -6.77
N PHE A 5 0.50 41.57 -7.35
CA PHE A 5 -0.65 41.71 -8.23
C PHE A 5 -0.50 40.92 -9.55
N ASP A 6 0.70 40.88 -10.11
CA ASP A 6 0.96 40.18 -11.39
C ASP A 6 0.99 38.65 -11.22
N THR A 7 1.48 38.17 -10.08
CA THR A 7 1.57 36.73 -9.81
C THR A 7 0.20 36.11 -9.54
N VAL A 8 -0.70 36.82 -8.85
CA VAL A 8 -2.07 36.34 -8.62
C VAL A 8 -2.87 36.34 -9.93
N LYS A 9 -2.65 37.35 -10.81
CA LYS A 9 -3.29 37.39 -12.12
C LYS A 9 -2.82 36.25 -13.04
N ALA A 10 -1.52 35.98 -13.08
CA ALA A 10 -0.96 34.89 -13.90
C ALA A 10 -1.39 33.49 -13.44
N LYS A 11 -1.60 33.29 -12.13
CA LYS A 11 -2.09 32.01 -11.59
C LYS A 11 -3.59 31.80 -11.80
N ALA A 12 -4.40 32.86 -11.81
CA ALA A 12 -5.82 32.79 -12.14
C ALA A 12 -6.08 32.56 -13.64
N SER A 13 -5.17 32.99 -14.52
CA SER A 13 -5.32 32.82 -15.97
C SER A 13 -4.73 31.51 -16.54
N GLY A 14 -4.22 30.60 -15.69
CA GLY A 14 -3.89 29.23 -16.07
C GLY A 14 -2.86 29.04 -17.21
N GLN A 15 -2.06 30.07 -17.51
CA GLN A 15 -1.10 30.03 -18.63
C GLN A 15 0.34 30.03 -18.10
N HIS A 16 0.95 28.84 -18.00
CA HIS A 16 2.40 28.71 -18.02
C HIS A 16 2.82 28.20 -19.41
N LYS A 17 3.57 29.05 -20.12
CA LYS A 17 4.06 28.86 -21.47
C LYS A 17 5.52 28.42 -21.37
N SER A 18 5.85 27.22 -21.82
CA SER A 18 7.23 26.72 -21.91
C SER A 18 7.77 27.05 -23.30
N GLU A 19 8.74 27.97 -23.36
CA GLU A 19 9.46 28.38 -24.57
C GLU A 19 10.45 27.30 -25.02
N SER A 20 10.35 26.91 -26.29
CA SER A 20 11.31 26.08 -27.01
C SER A 20 12.43 26.95 -27.60
N ALA A 21 13.67 26.48 -27.49
CA ALA A 21 14.82 27.05 -28.18
C ALA A 21 15.63 25.93 -28.89
N THR A 22 15.27 25.75 -30.17
CA THR A 22 16.13 25.53 -31.34
C THR A 22 17.32 24.57 -31.24
N GLY A 23 17.12 23.35 -31.73
CA GLY A 23 18.15 22.45 -32.23
C GLY A 23 17.52 21.20 -32.85
N GLU A 24 17.14 21.29 -34.14
CA GLU A 24 16.61 20.20 -34.99
C GLU A 24 15.90 19.09 -34.20
N ASP A 25 14.62 19.33 -33.90
CA ASP A 25 13.74 18.56 -33.02
C ASP A 25 13.53 17.12 -33.52
N LYS A 26 14.58 16.30 -33.44
CA LYS A 26 14.47 14.85 -33.38
C LYS A 26 13.76 14.56 -32.07
N GLU A 27 12.45 14.31 -32.17
CA GLU A 27 11.63 13.91 -31.04
C GLU A 27 12.40 12.91 -30.18
N SER A 28 12.54 13.20 -28.88
CA SER A 28 13.30 12.34 -27.97
C SER A 28 12.66 10.96 -27.96
N THR A 29 13.24 10.02 -28.69
CA THR A 29 12.74 8.65 -28.79
C THR A 29 13.21 7.88 -27.57
N PHE A 30 12.32 7.68 -26.61
CA PHE A 30 12.61 6.87 -25.41
C PHE A 30 12.31 5.39 -25.70
N SER A 31 13.28 4.51 -25.44
CA SER A 31 13.05 3.06 -25.48
C SER A 31 12.31 2.63 -24.21
N ILE A 32 11.09 2.13 -24.37
CA ILE A 32 10.30 1.60 -23.27
C ILE A 32 10.79 0.18 -23.01
N GLN A 33 11.21 -0.11 -21.77
CA GLN A 33 11.49 -1.48 -21.35
C GLN A 33 10.19 -2.28 -21.32
N PRO A 34 10.18 -3.56 -21.72
CA PRO A 34 8.98 -4.39 -21.64
C PRO A 34 8.45 -4.45 -20.20
N HIS A 35 7.14 -4.57 -20.05
CA HIS A 35 6.53 -4.75 -18.74
C HIS A 35 7.09 -6.03 -18.10
N PRO A 36 7.43 -6.02 -16.80
CA PRO A 36 8.02 -7.17 -16.14
C PRO A 36 7.05 -8.37 -16.06
N ALA A 37 5.74 -8.11 -16.15
CA ALA A 37 4.71 -9.14 -16.20
C ALA A 37 4.59 -9.68 -17.62
N LYS A 38 4.85 -10.97 -17.78
CA LYS A 38 4.69 -11.70 -19.04
C LYS A 38 3.31 -12.33 -19.15
N THR A 39 2.57 -12.41 -18.03
CA THR A 39 1.27 -13.07 -17.93
C THR A 39 0.26 -12.23 -17.13
N ASN A 40 -1.03 -12.57 -17.21
CA ASN A 40 -2.10 -11.97 -16.42
C ASN A 40 -2.22 -12.60 -15.01
N ASP A 41 -1.17 -13.28 -14.53
CA ASP A 41 -1.13 -13.82 -13.18
C ASP A 41 -0.46 -12.79 -12.24
N PRO A 42 -1.14 -12.35 -11.16
CA PRO A 42 -0.55 -11.43 -10.18
C PRO A 42 0.72 -11.97 -9.50
N SER A 43 1.01 -13.27 -9.64
CA SER A 43 2.18 -13.92 -9.06
C SER A 43 3.46 -13.73 -9.87
N ASP A 44 3.37 -13.38 -11.16
CA ASP A 44 4.50 -13.31 -12.10
C ASP A 44 5.54 -12.23 -11.74
N LEU A 45 5.10 -11.17 -11.06
CA LEU A 45 5.97 -10.07 -10.61
C LEU A 45 6.65 -10.32 -9.26
N ASN A 46 6.28 -11.39 -8.54
CA ASN A 46 6.88 -11.67 -7.25
C ASN A 46 8.22 -12.40 -7.45
N PRO A 47 9.37 -11.79 -7.12
CA PRO A 47 10.64 -12.48 -7.18
C PRO A 47 10.59 -13.68 -6.21
N PRO A 48 11.06 -14.88 -6.61
CA PRO A 48 10.85 -16.11 -5.85
C PRO A 48 11.42 -16.08 -4.43
N ASN A 49 12.29 -15.12 -4.07
CA ASN A 49 13.02 -15.12 -2.80
C ASN A 49 13.27 -13.74 -2.15
N GLN A 50 12.66 -12.64 -2.61
CA GLN A 50 12.84 -11.35 -1.91
C GLN A 50 11.75 -11.17 -0.85
N GLY A 51 12.07 -11.59 0.38
CA GLY A 51 11.22 -11.38 1.56
C GLY A 51 10.37 -12.58 1.92
N ALA A 52 11.00 -13.74 2.14
CA ALA A 52 10.38 -14.95 2.68
C ALA A 52 9.87 -14.79 4.13
N GLY A 53 9.00 -13.80 4.36
CA GLY A 53 8.19 -13.63 5.56
C GLY A 53 6.72 -13.53 5.15
N GLY A 54 5.86 -14.34 5.77
CA GLY A 54 4.42 -14.42 5.47
C GLY A 54 4.00 -15.76 4.84
N LEU A 55 2.77 -15.85 4.34
CA LEU A 55 2.16 -17.11 3.85
C LEU A 55 2.88 -17.78 2.66
N LYS A 56 3.79 -17.07 1.97
CA LYS A 56 4.64 -17.61 0.89
C LYS A 56 6.01 -18.09 1.38
N SER A 57 6.34 -17.91 2.66
CA SER A 57 7.50 -18.58 3.25
C SER A 57 7.20 -20.07 3.32
N ASP A 58 8.16 -20.92 2.94
CA ASP A 58 8.02 -22.36 3.05
C ASP A 58 7.69 -22.71 4.52
N PRO A 59 6.43 -23.08 4.83
CA PRO A 59 5.99 -23.23 6.20
C PRO A 59 6.69 -24.41 6.87
N VAL A 60 7.31 -25.33 6.11
CA VAL A 60 8.09 -26.44 6.68
C VAL A 60 9.22 -25.89 7.55
N MET A 61 9.96 -24.88 7.09
CA MET A 61 11.10 -24.32 7.83
C MET A 61 10.67 -23.41 9.00
N GLY A 62 9.47 -22.80 8.93
CA GLY A 62 8.89 -21.98 9.99
C GLY A 62 8.13 -22.79 11.07
N ALA A 63 7.49 -23.90 10.68
CA ALA A 63 6.70 -24.75 11.57
C ALA A 63 7.57 -25.50 12.58
N HIS A 64 8.80 -25.87 12.21
CA HIS A 64 9.76 -26.49 13.15
C HIS A 64 10.29 -25.52 14.23
N HIS A 65 10.08 -24.21 14.07
CA HIS A 65 10.46 -23.17 15.03
C HIS A 65 9.26 -22.48 15.70
N ALA A 66 8.03 -22.86 15.32
CA ALA A 66 6.85 -22.38 16.00
C ALA A 66 6.81 -23.01 17.39
N ARG A 67 6.72 -22.17 18.43
CA ARG A 67 6.39 -22.67 19.78
C ARG A 67 5.07 -23.42 19.69
N ASP A 68 4.91 -24.45 20.54
CA ASP A 68 3.61 -25.09 20.74
C ASP A 68 2.52 -24.04 20.95
N PRO A 69 1.26 -24.34 20.58
CA PRO A 69 0.14 -23.44 20.82
C PRO A 69 0.15 -22.95 22.27
N HIS A 70 0.27 -21.64 22.46
CA HIS A 70 0.36 -21.07 23.80
C HIS A 70 -0.96 -21.28 24.54
N ILE A 71 -0.93 -22.11 25.58
CA ILE A 71 -2.05 -22.27 26.51
C ILE A 71 -1.88 -21.22 27.62
N PRO A 72 -2.80 -20.23 27.73
CA PRO A 72 -2.70 -19.21 28.77
C PRO A 72 -2.81 -19.81 30.17
N ARG A 73 -2.13 -19.19 31.15
CA ARG A 73 -2.24 -19.55 32.57
C ARG A 73 -3.57 -19.06 33.15
N GLN A 74 -4.01 -19.64 34.26
CA GLN A 74 -5.30 -19.33 34.88
C GLN A 74 -5.48 -17.83 35.22
N ASP A 75 -4.42 -17.16 35.64
CA ASP A 75 -4.44 -15.72 35.93
C ASP A 75 -4.80 -14.88 34.71
N ILE A 76 -4.29 -15.27 33.53
CA ILE A 76 -4.60 -14.62 32.25
C ILE A 76 -6.06 -14.87 31.90
N LEU A 77 -6.51 -16.14 31.98
CA LEU A 77 -7.89 -16.50 31.67
C LEU A 77 -8.91 -15.74 32.52
N ASN A 78 -8.62 -15.54 33.81
CA ASN A 78 -9.49 -14.82 34.73
C ASN A 78 -9.48 -13.29 34.53
N SER A 79 -8.45 -12.75 33.90
CA SER A 79 -8.34 -11.32 33.59
C SER A 79 -9.04 -10.91 32.29
N LEU A 80 -9.45 -11.89 31.47
CA LEU A 80 -10.14 -11.62 30.21
C LEU A 80 -11.60 -11.24 30.47
N GLU A 81 -12.09 -10.27 29.69
CA GLU A 81 -13.51 -9.90 29.70
C GLU A 81 -14.38 -11.05 29.18
N GLN A 82 -15.64 -11.08 29.61
CA GLN A 82 -16.60 -12.05 29.09
C GLN A 82 -16.90 -11.77 27.62
N PRO A 83 -17.06 -12.81 26.79
CA PRO A 83 -17.40 -12.63 25.39
C PRO A 83 -18.77 -11.95 25.28
N LEU A 84 -18.84 -10.92 24.42
CA LEU A 84 -20.08 -10.23 24.11
C LEU A 84 -21.09 -11.17 23.45
N SER A 85 -22.38 -10.91 23.69
CA SER A 85 -23.46 -11.65 23.05
C SER A 85 -23.56 -11.31 21.55
N ARG A 86 -24.20 -12.20 20.78
CA ARG A 86 -24.38 -12.01 19.32
C ARG A 86 -25.09 -10.71 18.97
N GLU A 87 -26.07 -10.30 19.77
CA GLU A 87 -26.84 -9.07 19.56
C GLU A 87 -26.03 -7.81 19.88
N GLU A 88 -25.16 -7.86 20.88
CA GLU A 88 -24.27 -6.75 21.22
C GLU A 88 -23.21 -6.55 20.14
N LEU A 89 -22.67 -7.64 19.58
CA LEU A 89 -21.72 -7.58 18.47
C LEU A 89 -22.34 -6.96 17.21
N SER A 90 -23.59 -7.29 16.89
CA SER A 90 -24.26 -6.72 15.70
C SER A 90 -24.54 -5.22 15.85
N LYS A 91 -24.94 -4.77 17.05
CA LYS A 91 -25.11 -3.34 17.36
C LYS A 91 -23.80 -2.59 17.25
N ARG A 92 -22.72 -3.11 17.86
CA ARG A 92 -21.38 -2.50 17.79
C ARG A 92 -20.86 -2.40 16.35
N GLN A 93 -21.11 -3.44 15.54
CA GLN A 93 -20.77 -3.41 14.13
C GLN A 93 -21.53 -2.31 13.38
N ALA A 94 -22.82 -2.13 13.65
CA ALA A 94 -23.61 -1.05 13.05
C ALA A 94 -23.14 0.35 13.51
N GLU A 95 -22.71 0.49 14.76
CA GLU A 95 -22.15 1.74 15.29
C GLU A 95 -20.80 2.12 14.65
N LEU A 96 -19.92 1.15 14.41
CA LEU A 96 -18.62 1.37 13.79
C LEU A 96 -18.69 1.70 12.29
N ASN A 97 -19.77 1.33 11.62
CA ASN A 97 -19.99 1.59 10.18
C ASN A 97 -20.79 2.89 9.94
N LYS A 98 -20.88 3.77 10.93
CA LYS A 98 -21.41 5.14 10.78
C LYS A 98 -20.29 6.08 10.36
#